data_AF-A0A011NS91-F1
#
_entry.id   AF-A0A011NS91-F1
#
_cell.length_a   1.000
_cell.length_b   1.000
_cell.length_c   1.000
_cell.angle_alpha   90.00
_cell.angle_beta   90.00
_cell.angle_gamma   90.00
#
_symmetry.space_group_name_H-M   'P 1'
#
loop_
_entity.id
_entity.type
_entity.pdbx_description
1 polymer ?
#
loop_
_entity_poly.entity_id
_entity_poly.type
_entity_poly.pdbx_seq_one_letter_code
_entity_poly.pdbx_strand_id
1 'polypeptide(L)' 'MKWLLVAIVLNTPIRTDLVFNNLSDCLAAESQMRKEWSESYNQSKKSGATSEALGLLSSQMTKGTCIPSK' A
#
# COMPACT_ATOMS: atom_id res chain seq x y z
N MET A 1 -13.10 2.81 -18.60
CA MET A 1 -11.69 3.21 -18.43
C MET A 1 -11.10 2.38 -17.32
N LYS A 2 -9.92 1.79 -17.51
CA LYS A 2 -9.31 0.95 -16.47
C LYS A 2 -8.49 1.81 -15.51
N TRP A 3 -8.40 1.38 -14.26
CA TRP A 3 -7.69 2.06 -13.17
C TRP A 3 -6.58 1.16 -12.67
N LEU A 4 -5.39 1.70 -12.53
CA LEU A 4 -4.22 0.97 -12.06
C LEU A 4 -3.87 1.45 -10.66
N LEU A 5 -3.72 0.51 -9.73
CA LEU A 5 -3.20 0.85 -8.40
C LEU A 5 -1.68 0.97 -8.47
N VAL A 6 -1.16 2.08 -7.94
CA VAL A 6 0.27 2.32 -7.80
C VAL A 6 0.56 2.49 -6.33
N ALA A 7 1.43 1.63 -5.79
CA ALA A 7 1.88 1.72 -4.41
C ALA A 7 3.10 2.64 -4.33
N ILE A 8 3.19 3.51 -3.33
CA ILE A 8 4.36 4.36 -3.10
C ILE A 8 5.14 3.77 -1.93
N VAL A 9 6.29 3.17 -2.27
CA VAL A 9 7.20 2.53 -1.33
C VAL A 9 8.46 3.37 -1.25
N LEU A 10 8.79 3.90 -0.06
CA LEU A 10 9.97 4.76 0.14
C LEU A 10 10.03 5.93 -0.87
N ASN A 11 8.92 6.65 -1.06
CA ASN A 11 8.74 7.69 -2.09
C ASN A 11 8.91 7.24 -3.55
N THR A 12 9.02 5.94 -3.81
CA THR A 12 9.14 5.38 -5.15
C THR A 12 7.80 4.78 -5.59
N PRO A 13 7.24 5.21 -6.74
CA PRO A 13 6.03 4.62 -7.28
C PRO A 13 6.31 3.23 -7.86
N ILE A 14 5.76 2.21 -7.22
CA ILE A 14 5.75 0.83 -7.68
C ILE A 14 4.44 0.58 -8.41
N ARG A 15 4.54 0.26 -9.69
CA ARG A 15 3.40 -0.19 -10.49
C ARG A 15 2.96 -1.54 -9.97
N THR A 16 1.71 -1.64 -9.50
CA THR A 16 1.12 -2.94 -9.17
C THR A 16 0.46 -3.53 -10.41
N ASP A 17 0.33 -4.86 -10.47
CA ASP A 17 -0.44 -5.54 -11.52
C ASP A 17 -1.96 -5.49 -11.27
N LEU A 18 -2.42 -4.74 -10.26
CA LEU A 18 -3.82 -4.60 -9.93
C LEU A 18 -4.49 -3.56 -10.83
N VAL A 19 -5.28 -4.07 -11.79
CA VAL A 19 -6.08 -3.27 -12.73
C VAL A 19 -7.56 -3.44 -12.44
N PHE A 20 -8.25 -2.33 -12.19
CA PHE A 20 -9.66 -2.25 -11.84
C PHE A 20 -10.48 -1.64 -12.97
N ASN A 21 -11.74 -2.05 -13.11
CA ASN A 21 -12.64 -1.45 -14.11
C ASN A 21 -13.28 -0.15 -13.62
N ASN A 22 -13.40 0.02 -12.31
CA ASN A 22 -14.00 1.19 -11.68
C ASN A 22 -13.02 1.86 -10.71
N LEU A 23 -13.15 3.19 -10.57
CA LEU A 23 -12.37 3.95 -9.59
C LEU A 23 -12.68 3.50 -8.16
N SER A 24 -13.95 3.21 -7.86
CA SER A 24 -14.39 2.76 -6.54
C SER A 24 -13.65 1.50 -6.09
N ASP A 25 -13.47 0.54 -7.00
CA ASP A 25 -12.79 -0.72 -6.70
C ASP A 25 -11.29 -0.49 -6.45
N CYS A 26 -10.67 0.42 -7.22
CA CYS A 26 -9.27 0.80 -7.00
C CYS A 26 -9.05 1.50 -5.64
N LEU A 27 -9.96 2.40 -5.26
CA LEU A 27 -9.90 3.09 -3.96
C LEU A 27 -10.15 2.14 -2.79
N ALA A 28 -11.08 1.18 -2.96
CA ALA A 28 -11.31 0.13 -1.97
C ALA A 28 -10.06 -0.74 -1.77
N ALA A 29 -9.39 -1.12 -2.87
CA ALA A 29 -8.15 -1.87 -2.82
C ALA A 29 -7.00 -1.09 -2.16
N GLU A 30 -6.87 0.22 -2.42
CA GLU A 30 -5.88 1.06 -1.74
C GLU A 30 -6.11 1.10 -0.23
N SER A 31 -7.36 1.27 0.19
CA SER A 31 -7.75 1.27 1.60
C SER A 31 -7.48 -0.07 2.26
N GLN A 32 -7.76 -1.18 1.57
CA GLN A 32 -7.49 -2.53 2.06
C GLN A 32 -5.99 -2.78 2.21
N MET A 33 -5.17 -2.43 1.20
CA MET A 33 -3.71 -2.52 1.29
C MET A 33 -3.19 -1.74 2.50
N ARG A 34 -3.65 -0.50 2.70
CA ARG A 34 -3.23 0.33 3.84
C ARG A 34 -3.61 -0.31 5.17
N LYS A 35 -4.78 -0.94 5.25
CA LYS A 35 -5.24 -1.66 6.44
C LYS A 35 -4.37 -2.87 6.73
N GLU A 36 -4.13 -3.73 5.74
CA GLU A 36 -3.27 -4.92 5.87
C GLU A 36 -1.84 -4.53 6.28
N TRP A 37 -1.31 -3.44 5.73
CA TRP A 37 -0.01 -2.92 6.13
C TRP A 37 0.01 -2.41 7.57
N SER A 38 -1.02 -1.69 8.00
CA SER A 38 -1.16 -1.23 9.38
C SER A 38 -1.30 -2.39 10.37
N GLU A 39 -2.02 -3.46 9.98
CA GLU A 39 -2.14 -4.68 10.76
C GLU A 39 -0.81 -5.42 10.84
N SER A 40 -0.10 -5.58 9.73
CA SER A 40 1.24 -6.17 9.67
C SER A 40 2.23 -5.39 10.54
N TYR A 41 2.25 -4.06 10.43
CA TYR A 41 3.05 -3.17 11.27
C TYR A 41 2.74 -3.34 12.76
N ASN A 42 1.45 -3.36 13.14
CA ASN A 42 1.04 -3.56 14.53
C ASN A 42 1.36 -4.96 15.05
N GLN A 43 1.26 -6.01 14.21
CA GLN A 43 1.70 -7.34 14.58
C GLN A 43 3.21 -7.40 14.78
N SER A 44 4.01 -6.88 13.85
CA SER A 44 5.47 -6.81 14.00
C SER A 44 5.86 -6.03 15.27
N LYS A 45 5.14 -4.95 15.59
CA LYS A 45 5.32 -4.20 16.84
C LYS A 45 5.03 -5.06 18.07
N LYS A 46 3.94 -5.83 18.05
CA LYS A 46 3.57 -6.75 19.15
C LYS A 46 4.52 -7.94 19.29
N SER A 47 5.07 -8.42 18.18
CA SER A 47 6.03 -9.52 18.13
C SER A 47 7.44 -9.13 18.60
N GLY A 48 7.66 -7.89 19.04
CA GLY A 48 8.95 -7.43 19.55
C GLY A 48 9.98 -7.17 18.46
N ALA A 49 9.53 -6.85 17.23
CA ALA A 49 10.44 -6.46 16.16
C ALA A 49 11.32 -5.27 16.58
N THR A 50 12.60 -5.30 16.19
CA THR A 50 13.55 -4.24 16.50
C THR A 50 13.08 -2.89 15.94
N SER A 51 13.46 -1.81 16.61
CA SER A 51 13.08 -0.45 16.22
C SER A 51 13.45 -0.12 14.78
N GLU A 52 14.55 -0.68 14.25
CA GLU A 52 14.91 -0.55 12.83
C GLU A 52 13.92 -1.25 11.90
N ALA A 53 13.45 -2.45 12.23
CA ALA A 53 12.46 -3.18 11.42
C ALA A 53 11.11 -2.43 11.39
N LEU A 54 10.71 -1.82 12.51
CA LEU A 54 9.53 -0.96 12.59
C LEU A 54 9.71 0.35 11.83
N GLY A 55 10.90 0.95 11.90
CA GLY A 55 11.26 2.12 11.09
C GLY A 55 11.16 1.83 9.58
N LEU A 56 11.65 0.67 9.14
CA LEU A 56 11.55 0.23 7.75
C LEU A 56 10.09 -0.03 7.35
N LEU A 57 9.31 -0.75 8.15
CA LEU A 57 7.89 -1.03 7.87
C LEU A 57 7.04 0.25 7.83
N SER A 58 7.26 1.18 8.75
CA SER A 58 6.53 2.46 8.74
C SER A 58 6.92 3.36 7.55
N SER A 59 8.18 3.28 7.10
CA SER A 59 8.68 4.08 5.97
C SER A 59 8.34 3.48 4.60
N GLN A 60 8.15 2.15 4.53
CA GLN A 60 7.95 1.43 3.28
C GLN A 60 6.55 1.52 2.69
N MET A 61 5.48 1.88 3.40
CA MET A 61 4.18 2.01 2.76
C MET A 61 3.40 3.19 3.29
N THR A 62 3.68 4.35 2.72
CA THR A 62 3.05 5.59 3.14
C THR A 62 1.76 5.88 2.39
N LYS A 63 1.63 5.52 1.10
CA LYS A 63 0.50 5.92 0.24
C LYS A 63 0.32 4.99 -0.97
N GLY A 64 -0.91 4.78 -1.42
CA GLY A 64 -1.22 4.29 -2.76
C GLY A 64 -1.93 5.37 -3.57
N THR A 65 -1.91 5.28 -4.91
CA THR A 65 -2.68 6.16 -5.78
C THR A 65 -3.29 5.37 -6.94
N CYS A 66 -4.48 5.76 -7.35
CA CYS A 66 -5.18 5.18 -8.49
C CYS A 66 -4.96 6.06 -9.72
N ILE A 67 -4.28 5.54 -10.73
CA ILE A 67 -4.06 6.25 -11.98
C ILE A 67 -4.92 5.65 -13.10
N PRO A 68 -5.44 6.46 -14.03
CA PRO A 68 -6.13 5.93 -15.19
C PRO A 68 -5.13 5.17 -16.08
N SER A 69 -5.40 3.89 -16.33
CA SER A 69 -4.70 3.08 -17.32
C SER A 69 -5.37 3.28 -18.67
N LYS A 70 -4.57 3.62 -19.68
CA LYS A 70 -5.00 3.54 -21.08
C LYS A 70 -5.26 2.09 -21.49
#